data_AF-A0A4P5Y0F3-F1
#
_entry.id   AF-A0A4P5Y0F3-F1
#
_cell.length_a   1.000
_cell.length_b   1.000
_cell.length_c   1.000
_cell.angle_alpha   90.00
_cell.angle_beta   90.00
_cell.angle_gamma   90.00
#
_symmetry.space_group_name_H-M   'P 1'
#
loop_
_entity.id
_entity.type
_entity.pdbx_description
1 polymer ?
#
loop_
_entity_poly.entity_id
_entity_poly.type
_entity_poly.pdbx_seq_one_letter_code
_entity_poly.pdbx_strand_id
1 'polypeptide(L)'
;MRKAKHRAVRAGRPWFLGAIRQTAVMARWLLLCLATALCGAADIGWDVIDNPQAIRIRDATLRTRWERLFEAPPIWSARQVAYLGRRAGDQAFTLLASRLVYRGEPWGRGRSVNARQWQPMNREVKLAVLREMRCSGEAVYAPLLAGLLQTEADPKVATDLLISLWMLRPVGIEELAQRLADPRLVAPTRLPAADHPTVRSTALDLLLGLRGADDQMLQGPLDWACTRASGGERIHALNSIPDGARPELVTMAVLRLADELRLAGDARPADPTALEAWVLALDRLNLEKLPEQRSGPAVMAALLAAAIDGSRGLAVSAAAALASTPGWAPGADGEKLARRAADPGCDPMIRHAVLGLLTRTAPQTVPTAAPPGDAWARLAAHRERLAKWEWERFIR
;
A
#
# COMPACT_ATOMS: atom_id res chain seq x y z
N MET A 1 -40.61 -27.37 51.09
CA MET A 1 -39.43 -28.25 51.32
C MET A 1 -38.18 -27.54 50.82
N ARG A 2 -37.22 -27.33 51.73
CA ARG A 2 -35.93 -26.64 51.52
C ARG A 2 -34.94 -27.51 50.75
N LYS A 3 -34.20 -26.96 49.79
CA LYS A 3 -32.83 -27.41 49.46
C LYS A 3 -31.95 -26.21 49.11
N ALA A 4 -31.14 -25.82 50.07
CA ALA A 4 -29.97 -24.98 49.91
C ALA A 4 -28.86 -25.78 49.18
N LYS A 5 -28.11 -25.14 48.28
CA LYS A 5 -26.89 -25.70 47.69
C LYS A 5 -25.74 -24.72 47.85
N HIS A 6 -24.64 -25.30 48.30
CA HIS A 6 -23.44 -24.71 48.89
C HIS A 6 -22.69 -23.71 48.00
N ARG A 7 -22.24 -22.60 48.62
CA ARG A 7 -21.06 -21.83 48.21
C ARG A 7 -19.80 -22.60 48.62
N ALA A 8 -18.92 -22.89 47.67
CA ALA A 8 -17.57 -23.39 47.92
C ALA A 8 -16.58 -22.22 47.77
N VAL A 9 -15.86 -21.96 48.86
CA VAL A 9 -14.73 -21.03 48.98
C VAL A 9 -13.55 -21.61 48.18
N ARG A 10 -13.07 -20.88 47.16
CA ARG A 10 -11.80 -21.22 46.47
C ARG A 10 -10.64 -20.50 47.16
N ALA A 11 -9.72 -21.32 47.64
CA ALA A 11 -8.46 -20.97 48.27
C ALA A 11 -7.56 -20.10 47.36
N GLY A 12 -6.90 -19.12 48.00
CA GLY A 12 -5.90 -18.25 47.37
C GLY A 12 -4.69 -19.03 46.87
N ARG A 13 -4.32 -18.79 45.61
CA ARG A 13 -3.06 -19.26 45.03
C ARG A 13 -1.93 -18.28 45.41
N PRO A 14 -0.74 -18.79 45.81
CA PRO A 14 0.38 -17.95 46.19
C PRO A 14 1.03 -17.28 44.97
N TRP A 15 1.20 -15.98 45.07
CA TRP A 15 1.69 -15.00 44.11
C TRP A 15 3.21 -15.07 43.89
N PHE A 16 3.91 -15.94 44.63
CA PHE A 16 5.36 -16.06 44.64
C PHE A 16 5.96 -16.81 43.43
N LEU A 17 5.18 -17.59 42.68
CA LEU A 17 5.69 -18.33 41.51
C LEU A 17 5.84 -17.46 40.24
N GLY A 18 5.22 -16.27 40.21
CA GLY A 18 5.34 -15.33 39.08
C GLY A 18 6.69 -14.61 39.02
N ALA A 19 7.25 -14.28 40.19
CA ALA A 19 8.51 -13.54 40.29
C ALA A 19 9.71 -14.37 39.80
N ILE A 20 9.73 -15.69 40.08
CA ILE A 20 10.83 -16.58 39.66
C ILE A 20 10.84 -16.80 38.13
N ARG A 21 9.67 -16.76 37.48
CA ARG A 21 9.60 -16.83 36.00
C ARG A 21 10.07 -15.55 35.32
N GLN A 22 9.80 -14.38 35.90
CA GLN A 22 10.26 -13.11 35.34
C GLN A 22 11.77 -12.91 35.48
N THR A 23 12.38 -13.33 36.59
CA THR A 23 13.85 -13.24 36.75
C THR A 23 14.61 -14.17 35.81
N ALA A 24 14.08 -15.37 35.52
CA ALA A 24 14.68 -16.30 34.57
C ALA A 24 14.63 -15.79 33.12
N VAL A 25 13.56 -15.08 32.73
CA VAL A 25 13.45 -14.46 31.40
C VAL A 25 14.43 -13.29 31.28
N MET A 26 14.51 -12.41 32.28
CA MET A 26 15.47 -11.30 32.26
C MET A 26 16.92 -11.78 32.25
N ALA A 27 17.28 -12.79 33.05
CA ALA A 27 18.63 -13.34 33.07
C ALA A 27 19.03 -13.96 31.72
N ARG A 28 18.08 -14.60 31.02
CA ARG A 28 18.30 -15.16 29.68
C ARG A 28 18.50 -14.08 28.62
N TRP A 29 17.75 -12.97 28.69
CA TRP A 29 17.98 -11.81 27.83
C TRP A 29 19.32 -11.13 28.12
N LEU A 30 19.68 -10.99 29.40
CA LEU A 30 20.96 -10.38 29.81
C LEU A 30 22.15 -11.22 29.36
N LEU A 31 22.08 -12.55 29.46
CA LEU A 31 23.09 -13.47 28.93
C LEU A 31 23.15 -13.45 27.39
N LEU A 32 22.02 -13.28 26.70
CA LEU A 32 22.00 -13.10 25.25
C LEU A 32 22.67 -11.78 24.84
N CYS A 33 22.38 -10.69 25.55
CA CYS A 33 23.01 -9.38 25.34
C CYS A 33 24.50 -9.39 25.66
N LEU A 34 24.92 -10.10 26.72
CA LEU A 34 26.33 -10.25 27.08
C LEU A 34 27.10 -11.10 26.06
N ALA A 35 26.47 -12.17 25.56
CA ALA A 35 27.05 -13.01 24.51
C ALA A 35 27.20 -12.25 23.19
N THR A 36 26.26 -11.35 22.84
CA THR A 36 26.41 -10.46 21.68
C THR A 36 27.47 -9.38 21.87
N ALA A 37 27.77 -8.98 23.11
CA ALA A 37 28.80 -7.97 23.40
C ALA A 37 30.23 -8.53 23.43
N LEU A 38 30.39 -9.86 23.55
CA LEU A 38 31.69 -10.55 23.63
C LEU A 38 32.16 -11.16 22.30
N CYS A 39 31.29 -11.24 21.28
CA CYS A 39 31.76 -11.45 19.91
C CYS A 39 32.48 -10.16 19.47
N GLY A 40 33.77 -10.25 19.18
CA GLY A 40 34.54 -9.12 18.64
C GLY A 40 33.75 -8.46 17.52
N ALA A 41 33.57 -7.14 17.61
CA ALA A 41 32.77 -6.40 16.65
C ALA A 41 33.33 -6.70 15.25
N ALA A 42 32.53 -7.35 14.41
CA ALA A 42 32.83 -7.48 12.99
C ALA A 42 33.13 -6.07 12.47
N ASP A 43 34.30 -5.87 11.87
CA ASP A 43 34.72 -4.58 11.34
C ASP A 43 34.75 -4.62 9.82
N ILE A 44 34.32 -3.52 9.22
CA ILE A 44 34.34 -3.34 7.76
C ILE A 44 35.61 -2.56 7.44
N GLY A 45 36.52 -3.16 6.67
CA GLY A 45 37.69 -2.47 6.12
C GLY A 45 37.27 -1.42 5.11
N TRP A 46 37.05 -0.19 5.57
CA TRP A 46 36.58 0.92 4.73
C TRP A 46 37.59 1.32 3.65
N ASP A 47 38.88 1.08 3.87
CA ASP A 47 39.93 1.23 2.86
C ASP A 47 39.73 0.30 1.65
N VAL A 48 39.22 -0.91 1.89
CA VAL A 48 38.92 -1.88 0.83
C VAL A 48 37.66 -1.49 0.04
N ILE A 49 36.73 -0.78 0.65
CA ILE A 49 35.53 -0.29 -0.04
C ILE A 49 35.91 0.63 -1.20
N ASP A 50 36.90 1.50 -0.99
CA ASP A 50 37.35 2.47 -2.00
C ASP A 50 38.17 1.80 -3.11
N ASN A 51 38.89 0.71 -2.79
CA ASN A 51 39.66 -0.06 -3.76
C ASN A 51 39.49 -1.58 -3.59
N PRO A 52 38.38 -2.16 -4.07
CA PRO A 52 38.10 -3.57 -3.90
C PRO A 52 39.09 -4.49 -4.63
N GLN A 53 39.88 -3.99 -5.57
CA GLN A 53 40.95 -4.77 -6.23
C GLN A 53 42.18 -4.98 -5.34
N ALA A 54 42.41 -4.10 -4.35
CA ALA A 54 43.58 -4.16 -3.49
C ALA A 54 43.46 -5.21 -2.37
N ILE A 55 42.29 -5.80 -2.17
CA ILE A 55 42.08 -6.78 -1.09
C ILE A 55 42.93 -8.03 -1.28
N ARG A 56 43.66 -8.40 -0.22
CA ARG A 56 44.49 -9.60 -0.20
C ARG A 56 43.67 -10.81 0.24
N ILE A 57 43.20 -11.59 -0.74
CA ILE A 57 42.52 -12.88 -0.51
C ILE A 57 43.54 -14.01 -0.69
N ARG A 58 43.85 -14.74 0.39
CA ARG A 58 44.86 -15.82 0.37
C ARG A 58 44.39 -17.06 -0.40
N ASP A 59 43.12 -17.42 -0.28
CA ASP A 59 42.52 -18.56 -0.97
C ASP A 59 42.26 -18.20 -2.45
N ALA A 60 42.87 -18.96 -3.36
CA ALA A 60 42.74 -18.76 -4.80
C ALA A 60 41.29 -18.93 -5.29
N THR A 61 40.53 -19.87 -4.72
CA THR A 61 39.12 -20.09 -5.07
C THR A 61 38.27 -18.91 -4.64
N LEU A 62 38.47 -18.39 -3.42
CA LEU A 62 37.77 -17.18 -2.97
C LEU A 62 38.10 -15.99 -3.87
N ARG A 63 39.38 -15.82 -4.23
CA ARG A 63 39.84 -14.74 -5.11
C ARG A 63 39.18 -14.81 -6.49
N THR A 64 39.17 -15.96 -7.14
CA THR A 64 38.52 -16.11 -8.46
C THR A 64 37.03 -15.81 -8.40
N ARG A 65 36.34 -16.21 -7.32
CA ARG A 65 34.90 -15.92 -7.17
C ARG A 65 34.63 -14.45 -6.88
N TRP A 66 35.53 -13.81 -6.13
CA TRP A 66 35.52 -12.38 -5.89
C TRP A 66 35.65 -11.61 -7.21
N GLU A 67 36.67 -11.92 -8.02
CA GLU A 67 36.91 -11.29 -9.32
C GLU A 67 35.71 -11.46 -10.28
N ARG A 68 35.10 -12.66 -10.31
CA ARG A 68 33.91 -12.95 -11.14
C ARG A 68 32.69 -12.07 -10.83
N LEU A 69 32.59 -11.52 -9.62
CA LEU A 69 31.50 -10.59 -9.29
C LEU A 69 31.65 -9.24 -9.99
N PHE A 70 32.83 -8.92 -10.52
CA PHE A 70 33.11 -7.67 -11.22
C PHE A 70 33.16 -7.83 -12.74
N GLU A 71 33.02 -9.04 -13.29
CA GLU A 71 32.99 -9.27 -14.73
C GLU A 71 31.73 -8.65 -15.40
N ALA A 72 31.77 -8.49 -16.73
CA ALA A 72 30.64 -8.05 -17.54
C ALA A 72 30.27 -9.12 -18.60
N PRO A 73 29.14 -9.83 -18.46
CA PRO A 73 28.19 -9.81 -17.33
C PRO A 73 28.69 -10.63 -16.12
N PRO A 74 28.25 -10.31 -14.88
CA PRO A 74 28.56 -11.14 -13.72
C PRO A 74 27.89 -12.52 -13.84
N ILE A 75 28.65 -13.61 -13.72
CA ILE A 75 28.13 -14.98 -13.90
C ILE A 75 27.87 -15.64 -12.55
N TRP A 76 26.65 -16.20 -12.39
CA TRP A 76 26.21 -16.91 -11.18
C TRP A 76 26.37 -16.09 -9.90
N SER A 77 26.05 -14.80 -9.96
CA SER A 77 26.17 -13.80 -8.89
C SER A 77 25.74 -14.32 -7.52
N ALA A 78 24.51 -14.86 -7.41
CA ALA A 78 23.97 -15.41 -6.17
C ALA A 78 24.83 -16.54 -5.57
N ARG A 79 25.37 -17.44 -6.40
CA ARG A 79 26.21 -18.54 -5.95
C ARG A 79 27.59 -18.06 -5.51
N GLN A 80 28.14 -17.05 -6.20
CA GLN A 80 29.42 -16.47 -5.79
C GLN A 80 29.30 -15.72 -4.47
N VAL A 81 28.28 -14.87 -4.33
CA VAL A 81 27.99 -14.14 -3.08
C VAL A 81 27.80 -15.09 -1.91
N ALA A 82 26.93 -16.10 -2.05
CA ALA A 82 26.69 -17.07 -0.97
C ALA A 82 27.96 -17.88 -0.61
N TYR A 83 28.83 -18.16 -1.59
CA TYR A 83 30.11 -18.81 -1.30
C TYR A 83 31.04 -17.89 -0.50
N LEU A 84 31.17 -16.62 -0.90
CA LEU A 84 31.99 -15.65 -0.18
C LEU A 84 31.48 -15.43 1.25
N GLY A 85 30.17 -15.25 1.44
CA GLY A 85 29.56 -15.08 2.76
C GLY A 85 29.85 -16.24 3.72
N ARG A 86 29.90 -17.47 3.21
CA ARG A 86 30.13 -18.67 4.04
C ARG A 86 31.60 -19.04 4.25
N ARG A 87 32.49 -18.67 3.32
CA ARG A 87 33.86 -19.21 3.27
C ARG A 87 34.94 -18.15 3.50
N ALA A 88 34.64 -16.86 3.38
CA ALA A 88 35.63 -15.81 3.57
C ALA A 88 35.94 -15.49 5.04
N GLY A 89 35.26 -16.13 6.00
CA GLY A 89 35.44 -15.89 7.43
C GLY A 89 35.24 -14.40 7.76
N ASP A 90 36.15 -13.83 8.52
CA ASP A 90 36.10 -12.42 8.95
C ASP A 90 36.15 -11.43 7.76
N GLN A 91 36.68 -11.83 6.60
CA GLN A 91 36.70 -10.96 5.42
C GLN A 91 35.34 -10.86 4.72
N ALA A 92 34.36 -11.72 5.05
CA ALA A 92 33.05 -11.71 4.41
C ALA A 92 32.37 -10.35 4.50
N PHE A 93 32.43 -9.69 5.66
CA PHE A 93 31.87 -8.37 5.91
C PHE A 93 32.39 -7.33 4.93
N THR A 94 33.71 -7.25 4.82
CA THR A 94 34.39 -6.27 3.97
C THR A 94 34.15 -6.56 2.48
N LEU A 95 34.18 -7.84 2.07
CA LEU A 95 33.93 -8.24 0.67
C LEU A 95 32.50 -7.93 0.23
N LEU A 96 31.51 -8.28 1.05
CA LEU A 96 30.11 -8.01 0.74
C LEU A 96 29.83 -6.49 0.74
N ALA A 97 30.33 -5.76 1.75
CA ALA A 97 30.19 -4.31 1.83
C ALA A 97 30.80 -3.60 0.62
N SER A 98 32.06 -3.90 0.29
CA SER A 98 32.75 -3.31 -0.87
C SER A 98 32.05 -3.63 -2.18
N ARG A 99 31.56 -4.86 -2.36
CA ARG A 99 30.83 -5.20 -3.59
C ARG A 99 29.52 -4.46 -3.73
N LEU A 100 28.79 -4.26 -2.64
CA LEU A 100 27.49 -3.58 -2.65
C LEU A 100 27.62 -2.13 -3.11
N VAL A 101 28.63 -1.43 -2.61
CA VAL A 101 28.82 0.01 -2.86
C VAL A 101 29.67 0.33 -4.08
N TYR A 102 30.29 -0.68 -4.71
CA TYR A 102 31.14 -0.46 -5.88
C TYR A 102 30.37 0.14 -7.07
N ARG A 103 30.87 1.29 -7.54
CA ARG A 103 30.31 2.06 -8.68
C ARG A 103 31.24 2.15 -9.89
N GLY A 104 32.41 1.50 -9.83
CA GLY A 104 33.42 1.54 -10.88
C GLY A 104 33.05 0.75 -12.13
N GLU A 105 34.07 0.40 -12.91
CA GLU A 105 33.96 -0.35 -14.16
C GLU A 105 34.13 -1.86 -13.95
N PRO A 106 33.60 -2.71 -14.82
CA PRO A 106 33.80 -4.15 -14.72
C PRO A 106 35.29 -4.53 -14.80
N TRP A 107 35.69 -5.54 -14.03
CA TRP A 107 37.04 -6.08 -14.07
C TRP A 107 37.12 -7.08 -15.22
N GLY A 108 37.87 -6.75 -16.26
CA GLY A 108 38.07 -7.63 -17.40
C GLY A 108 38.66 -6.92 -18.61
N ARG A 109 39.37 -7.67 -19.47
CA ARG A 109 40.00 -7.14 -20.70
C ARG A 109 39.13 -7.29 -21.95
N GLY A 110 37.91 -7.82 -21.84
CA GLY A 110 37.02 -8.13 -22.97
C GLY A 110 35.80 -7.21 -23.02
N ARG A 111 35.58 -6.58 -24.20
CA ARG A 111 34.57 -5.53 -24.52
C ARG A 111 34.47 -4.43 -23.45
N SER A 112 34.87 -3.21 -23.80
CA SER A 112 34.71 -2.02 -22.94
C SER A 112 33.23 -1.72 -22.72
N VAL A 113 32.64 -2.29 -21.68
CA VAL A 113 31.31 -1.92 -21.18
C VAL A 113 31.52 -0.74 -20.25
N ASN A 114 30.95 0.41 -20.59
CA ASN A 114 31.06 1.58 -19.72
C ASN A 114 30.24 1.39 -18.43
N ALA A 115 30.51 2.20 -17.41
CA ALA A 115 29.80 2.11 -16.13
C ALA A 115 28.27 2.16 -16.30
N ARG A 116 27.74 3.00 -17.21
CA ARG A 116 26.29 3.13 -17.43
C ARG A 116 25.65 1.84 -17.94
N GLN A 117 26.33 1.09 -18.80
CA GLN A 117 25.85 -0.19 -19.32
C GLN A 117 26.02 -1.32 -18.30
N TRP A 118 27.03 -1.24 -17.44
CA TRP A 118 27.30 -2.26 -16.44
C TRP A 118 26.36 -2.17 -15.23
N GLN A 119 25.95 -0.97 -14.79
CA GLN A 119 25.09 -0.80 -13.61
C GLN A 119 23.76 -1.59 -13.68
N PRO A 120 23.03 -1.64 -14.81
CA PRO A 120 21.86 -2.52 -14.93
C PRO A 120 22.17 -4.01 -14.74
N MET A 121 23.31 -4.48 -15.26
CA MET A 121 23.78 -5.86 -15.09
C MET A 121 24.22 -6.15 -13.65
N ASN A 122 24.72 -5.13 -12.97
CA ASN A 122 25.16 -5.17 -11.57
C ASN A 122 24.00 -5.34 -10.58
N ARG A 123 22.76 -5.03 -10.99
CA ARG A 123 21.57 -5.08 -10.11
C ARG A 123 21.40 -6.42 -9.42
N GLU A 124 21.57 -7.52 -10.15
CA GLU A 124 21.41 -8.87 -9.57
C GLU A 124 22.47 -9.18 -8.51
N VAL A 125 23.70 -8.68 -8.69
CA VAL A 125 24.76 -8.83 -7.69
C VAL A 125 24.41 -8.05 -6.43
N LYS A 126 23.98 -6.80 -6.55
CA LYS A 126 23.55 -6.00 -5.39
C LYS A 126 22.44 -6.69 -4.60
N LEU A 127 21.40 -7.19 -5.28
CA LEU A 127 20.30 -7.91 -4.64
C LEU A 127 20.76 -9.23 -3.97
N ALA A 128 21.69 -9.96 -4.60
CA ALA A 128 22.28 -11.14 -3.99
C ALA A 128 23.08 -10.80 -2.73
N VAL A 129 23.88 -9.73 -2.76
CA VAL A 129 24.67 -9.25 -1.63
C VAL A 129 23.77 -8.83 -0.47
N LEU A 130 22.72 -8.04 -0.73
CA LEU A 130 21.76 -7.62 0.30
C LEU A 130 21.06 -8.81 0.94
N ARG A 131 20.67 -9.82 0.15
CA ARG A 131 20.10 -11.07 0.67
C ARG A 131 21.08 -11.79 1.61
N GLU A 132 22.34 -11.93 1.21
CA GLU A 132 23.35 -12.59 2.04
C GLU A 132 23.63 -11.81 3.33
N MET A 133 23.76 -10.48 3.25
CA MET A 133 23.89 -9.60 4.42
C MET A 133 22.70 -9.77 5.38
N ARG A 134 21.47 -9.82 4.86
CA ARG A 134 20.26 -10.06 5.65
C ARG A 134 20.28 -11.45 6.31
N CYS A 135 20.70 -12.48 5.59
CA CYS A 135 20.81 -13.84 6.12
C CYS A 135 21.87 -13.96 7.23
N SER A 136 22.95 -13.18 7.15
CA SER A 136 23.96 -13.14 8.22
C SER A 136 23.42 -12.54 9.51
N GLY A 137 22.50 -11.57 9.43
CA GLY A 137 21.91 -10.93 10.61
C GLY A 137 22.81 -9.90 11.30
N GLU A 138 23.90 -9.50 10.64
CA GLU A 138 24.99 -8.77 11.26
C GLU A 138 24.77 -7.25 11.22
N ALA A 139 24.64 -6.65 12.41
CA ALA A 139 24.26 -5.24 12.56
C ALA A 139 25.32 -4.25 12.04
N VAL A 140 26.56 -4.68 11.85
CA VAL A 140 27.67 -3.87 11.29
C VAL A 140 27.33 -3.27 9.92
N TYR A 141 26.47 -3.92 9.13
CA TYR A 141 26.08 -3.39 7.83
C TYR A 141 25.12 -2.20 7.92
N ALA A 142 24.41 -1.98 9.04
CA ALA A 142 23.31 -1.02 9.10
C ALA A 142 23.72 0.43 8.72
N PRO A 143 24.86 0.99 9.20
CA PRO A 143 25.30 2.32 8.77
C PRO A 143 25.57 2.40 7.26
N LEU A 144 26.20 1.38 6.67
CA LEU A 144 26.48 1.28 5.24
C LEU A 144 25.18 1.26 4.43
N LEU A 145 24.23 0.40 4.80
CA LEU A 145 22.95 0.28 4.11
C LEU A 145 22.13 1.58 4.20
N ALA A 146 22.13 2.23 5.37
CA ALA A 146 21.45 3.50 5.57
C ALA A 146 22.06 4.61 4.71
N GLY A 147 23.38 4.66 4.62
CA GLY A 147 24.12 5.59 3.74
C GLY A 147 23.85 5.32 2.26
N LEU A 148 23.85 4.05 1.84
CA LEU A 148 23.55 3.68 0.46
C LEU A 148 22.13 4.08 0.07
N LEU A 149 21.14 3.85 0.94
CA LEU A 149 19.74 4.22 0.70
C LEU A 149 19.56 5.73 0.47
N GLN A 150 20.42 6.59 1.04
CA GLN A 150 20.38 8.04 0.79
C GLN A 150 20.64 8.41 -0.68
N THR A 151 21.30 7.53 -1.43
CA THR A 151 21.76 7.83 -2.80
C THR A 151 21.26 6.83 -3.84
N GLU A 152 20.64 5.72 -3.41
CA GLU A 152 20.15 4.69 -4.31
C GLU A 152 18.83 5.13 -4.97
N ALA A 153 18.79 4.99 -6.29
CA ALA A 153 17.63 5.33 -7.12
C ALA A 153 16.97 4.10 -7.73
N ASP A 154 17.67 2.95 -7.81
CA ASP A 154 17.07 1.74 -8.33
C ASP A 154 15.96 1.23 -7.39
N PRO A 155 14.71 1.10 -7.85
CA PRO A 155 13.59 0.80 -6.96
C PRO A 155 13.68 -0.58 -6.29
N LYS A 156 14.18 -1.60 -7.00
CA LYS A 156 14.31 -2.94 -6.39
C LYS A 156 15.43 -2.96 -5.36
N VAL A 157 16.55 -2.30 -5.62
CA VAL A 157 17.66 -2.22 -4.65
C VAL A 157 17.23 -1.38 -3.44
N ALA A 158 16.53 -0.26 -3.63
CA ALA A 158 16.04 0.57 -2.54
C ALA A 158 15.02 -0.15 -1.64
N THR A 159 14.07 -0.89 -2.22
CA THR A 159 13.14 -1.74 -1.45
C THR A 159 13.89 -2.82 -0.67
N ASP A 160 14.85 -3.49 -1.30
CA ASP A 160 15.61 -4.56 -0.63
C ASP A 160 16.56 -4.01 0.45
N LEU A 161 17.08 -2.79 0.28
CA LEU A 161 17.81 -2.02 1.30
C LEU A 161 16.92 -1.71 2.50
N LEU A 162 15.71 -1.18 2.27
CA LEU A 162 14.76 -0.88 3.35
C LEU A 162 14.42 -2.13 4.16
N ILE A 163 14.12 -3.25 3.48
CA ILE A 163 13.81 -4.52 4.15
C ILE A 163 15.03 -5.03 4.92
N SER A 164 16.23 -4.96 4.34
CA SER A 164 17.45 -5.42 5.01
C SER A 164 17.78 -4.56 6.24
N LEU A 165 17.60 -3.23 6.14
CA LEU A 165 17.74 -2.32 7.27
C LEU A 165 16.73 -2.62 8.38
N TRP A 166 15.47 -2.87 8.04
CA TRP A 166 14.46 -3.23 9.03
C TRP A 166 14.84 -4.48 9.82
N MET A 167 15.35 -5.51 9.14
CA MET A 167 15.75 -6.77 9.76
C MET A 167 17.02 -6.65 10.62
N LEU A 168 17.99 -5.81 10.20
CA LEU A 168 19.27 -5.65 10.90
C LEU A 168 19.23 -4.60 12.01
N ARG A 169 18.44 -3.53 11.81
CA ARG A 169 18.30 -2.40 12.73
C ARG A 169 16.88 -1.81 12.65
N PRO A 170 15.92 -2.36 13.40
CA PRO A 170 14.54 -1.88 13.35
C PRO A 170 14.38 -0.46 13.91
N VAL A 171 15.28 0.00 14.78
CA VAL A 171 15.20 1.34 15.37
C VAL A 171 15.47 2.42 14.32
N GLY A 172 14.48 3.33 14.16
CA GLY A 172 14.54 4.46 13.24
C GLY A 172 14.23 4.09 11.79
N ILE A 173 13.73 2.88 11.53
CA ILE A 173 13.31 2.47 10.18
C ILE A 173 12.08 3.25 9.72
N GLU A 174 11.23 3.69 10.65
CA GLU A 174 9.98 4.37 10.35
C GLU A 174 10.25 5.74 9.70
N GLU A 175 11.29 6.45 10.15
CA GLU A 175 11.71 7.71 9.52
C GLU A 175 12.17 7.49 8.07
N LEU A 176 12.93 6.43 7.80
CA LEU A 176 13.36 6.09 6.44
C LEU A 176 12.19 5.67 5.56
N ALA A 177 11.28 4.86 6.11
CA ALA A 177 10.08 4.43 5.40
C ALA A 177 9.16 5.63 5.10
N GLN A 178 8.97 6.56 6.04
CA GLN A 178 8.22 7.79 5.82
C GLN A 178 8.83 8.63 4.69
N ARG A 179 10.17 8.77 4.70
CA ARG A 179 10.89 9.50 3.66
C ARG A 179 10.80 8.88 2.27
N LEU A 180 10.65 7.56 2.21
CA LEU A 180 10.39 6.85 0.95
C LEU A 180 8.91 6.94 0.54
N ALA A 181 7.98 6.85 1.49
CA ALA A 181 6.55 6.79 1.22
C ALA A 181 5.92 8.15 0.84
N ASP A 182 6.46 9.28 1.34
CA ASP A 182 5.98 10.62 0.99
C ASP A 182 6.91 11.32 -0.03
N PRO A 183 6.52 11.41 -1.31
CA PRO A 183 7.34 12.04 -2.35
C PRO A 183 7.34 13.58 -2.27
N ARG A 184 6.53 14.19 -1.40
CA ARG A 184 6.44 15.65 -1.24
C ARG A 184 7.55 16.22 -0.37
N LEU A 185 8.27 15.37 0.36
CA LEU A 185 9.42 15.84 1.12
C LEU A 185 10.45 16.49 0.19
N VAL A 186 11.13 17.51 0.70
CA VAL A 186 12.13 18.29 -0.04
C VAL A 186 13.54 17.84 0.33
N ALA A 187 14.54 18.16 -0.48
CA ALA A 187 15.93 17.91 -0.10
C ALA A 187 16.29 18.69 1.18
N PRO A 188 17.14 18.16 2.08
CA PRO A 188 17.88 16.89 1.98
C PRO A 188 17.13 15.66 2.52
N THR A 189 15.88 15.83 2.98
CA THR A 189 15.11 14.72 3.57
C THR A 189 14.52 13.79 2.53
N ARG A 190 14.24 14.26 1.31
CA ARG A 190 13.79 13.39 0.21
C ARG A 190 14.83 12.34 -0.16
N LEU A 191 14.40 11.09 -0.30
CA LEU A 191 15.22 9.99 -0.82
C LEU A 191 14.99 9.82 -2.33
N PRO A 192 16.04 9.52 -3.14
CA PRO A 192 15.89 9.40 -4.60
C PRO A 192 14.86 8.33 -5.01
N ALA A 193 14.86 7.18 -4.33
CA ALA A 193 13.94 6.10 -4.63
C ALA A 193 12.45 6.41 -4.32
N ALA A 194 12.15 7.48 -3.58
CA ALA A 194 10.77 7.92 -3.31
C ALA A 194 10.01 8.30 -4.59
N ASP A 195 10.71 8.53 -5.70
CA ASP A 195 10.09 8.84 -7.00
C ASP A 195 9.33 7.64 -7.60
N HIS A 196 9.64 6.43 -7.16
CA HIS A 196 9.08 5.20 -7.70
C HIS A 196 7.85 4.71 -6.89
N PRO A 197 6.67 4.56 -7.52
CA PRO A 197 5.44 4.11 -6.86
C PRO A 197 5.57 2.79 -6.08
N THR A 198 6.31 1.81 -6.62
CA THR A 198 6.52 0.51 -5.97
C THR A 198 7.30 0.65 -4.66
N VAL A 199 8.28 1.56 -4.60
CA VAL A 199 9.05 1.84 -3.39
C VAL A 199 8.16 2.51 -2.35
N ARG A 200 7.37 3.51 -2.77
CA ARG A 200 6.41 4.18 -1.90
C ARG A 200 5.39 3.21 -1.30
N SER A 201 4.82 2.33 -2.12
CA SER A 201 3.85 1.32 -1.70
C SER A 201 4.46 0.35 -0.68
N THR A 202 5.70 -0.12 -0.92
CA THR A 202 6.39 -1.00 0.02
C THR A 202 6.72 -0.31 1.34
N ALA A 203 7.17 0.95 1.27
CA ALA A 203 7.46 1.75 2.45
C ALA A 203 6.19 2.08 3.25
N LEU A 204 5.08 2.32 2.55
CA LEU A 204 3.76 2.52 3.15
C LEU A 204 3.29 1.27 3.90
N ASP A 205 3.41 0.07 3.31
CA ASP A 205 3.06 -1.18 3.98
C ASP A 205 3.88 -1.42 5.23
N LEU A 206 5.19 -1.14 5.17
CA LEU A 206 6.06 -1.25 6.34
C LEU A 206 5.60 -0.30 7.46
N LEU A 207 5.29 0.96 7.13
CA LEU A 207 4.78 1.92 8.12
C LEU A 207 3.45 1.47 8.71
N LEU A 208 2.50 1.03 7.88
CA LEU A 208 1.20 0.52 8.32
C LEU A 208 1.37 -0.68 9.25
N GLY A 209 2.26 -1.61 8.92
CA GLY A 209 2.56 -2.77 9.76
C GLY A 209 3.21 -2.42 11.10
N LEU A 210 4.02 -1.36 11.15
CA LEU A 210 4.74 -0.94 12.36
C LEU A 210 3.91 -0.02 13.27
N ARG A 211 3.07 0.85 12.70
CA ARG A 211 2.42 1.95 13.42
C ARG A 211 0.89 1.90 13.39
N GLY A 212 0.30 1.20 12.42
CA GLY A 212 -1.14 1.21 12.18
C GLY A 212 -1.61 2.48 11.45
N ALA A 213 -2.80 2.42 10.83
CA ALA A 213 -3.30 3.47 9.93
C ALA A 213 -3.60 4.81 10.60
N ASP A 214 -3.76 4.84 11.94
CA ASP A 214 -4.11 6.06 12.68
C ASP A 214 -2.91 6.90 13.12
N ASP A 215 -1.68 6.40 12.91
CA ASP A 215 -0.47 7.12 13.32
C ASP A 215 -0.26 8.41 12.48
N GLN A 216 0.15 9.49 13.15
CA GLN A 216 0.37 10.79 12.52
C GLN A 216 1.46 10.73 11.43
N MET A 217 2.46 9.86 11.57
CA MET A 217 3.53 9.68 10.59
C MET A 217 3.01 9.23 9.21
N LEU A 218 1.89 8.50 9.21
CA LEU A 218 1.24 7.97 8.01
C LEU A 218 0.28 8.97 7.36
N GLN A 219 -0.11 10.05 8.04
CA GLN A 219 -1.03 11.05 7.48
C GLN A 219 -0.53 11.60 6.15
N GLY A 220 0.75 11.94 6.08
CA GLY A 220 1.37 12.45 4.84
C GLY A 220 1.33 11.40 3.72
N PRO A 221 2.03 10.26 3.87
CA PRO A 221 2.05 9.19 2.87
C PRO A 221 0.67 8.73 2.40
N LEU A 222 -0.28 8.49 3.31
CA LEU A 222 -1.63 8.03 2.96
C LEU A 222 -2.42 9.10 2.22
N ASP A 223 -2.35 10.37 2.64
CA ASP A 223 -2.99 11.48 1.92
C ASP A 223 -2.48 11.57 0.47
N TRP A 224 -1.16 11.46 0.26
CA TRP A 224 -0.60 11.42 -1.09
C TRP A 224 -1.11 10.23 -1.89
N ALA A 225 -1.01 9.02 -1.33
CA ALA A 225 -1.35 7.80 -2.06
C ALA A 225 -2.84 7.72 -2.41
N CYS A 226 -3.73 8.17 -1.51
CA CYS A 226 -5.17 8.15 -1.75
C CYS A 226 -5.66 9.29 -2.65
N THR A 227 -5.04 10.48 -2.60
CA THR A 227 -5.59 11.68 -3.27
C THR A 227 -4.78 12.19 -4.46
N ARG A 228 -3.52 11.77 -4.62
CA ARG A 228 -2.63 12.30 -5.67
C ARG A 228 -1.93 11.24 -6.49
N ALA A 229 -1.56 10.11 -5.90
CA ALA A 229 -1.00 9.00 -6.66
C ALA A 229 -2.00 8.48 -7.69
N SER A 230 -1.53 7.97 -8.82
CA SER A 230 -2.37 7.39 -9.87
C SER A 230 -2.24 5.86 -9.90
N GLY A 231 -3.25 5.22 -10.49
CA GLY A 231 -3.29 3.80 -10.76
C GLY A 231 -2.97 2.89 -9.58
N GLY A 232 -2.04 1.95 -9.79
CA GLY A 232 -1.77 0.85 -8.85
C GLY A 232 -1.39 1.30 -7.44
N GLU A 233 -0.73 2.45 -7.27
CA GLU A 233 -0.37 2.96 -5.93
C GLU A 233 -1.59 3.40 -5.12
N ARG A 234 -2.57 4.02 -5.77
CA ARG A 234 -3.82 4.42 -5.11
C ARG A 234 -4.64 3.20 -4.70
N ILE A 235 -4.76 2.22 -5.61
CA ILE A 235 -5.40 0.92 -5.32
C ILE A 235 -4.71 0.24 -4.14
N HIS A 236 -3.38 0.19 -4.17
CA HIS A 236 -2.57 -0.39 -3.10
C HIS A 236 -2.87 0.28 -1.76
N ALA A 237 -2.81 1.61 -1.68
CA ALA A 237 -3.10 2.33 -0.45
C ALA A 237 -4.53 2.10 0.06
N LEU A 238 -5.54 2.11 -0.81
CA LEU A 238 -6.93 1.82 -0.43
C LEU A 238 -7.11 0.40 0.11
N ASN A 239 -6.39 -0.58 -0.43
CA ASN A 239 -6.39 -1.96 0.08
C ASN A 239 -5.62 -2.13 1.39
N SER A 240 -4.56 -1.33 1.60
CA SER A 240 -3.74 -1.43 2.81
C SER A 240 -4.37 -0.72 4.02
N ILE A 241 -5.34 0.18 3.82
CA ILE A 241 -6.09 0.81 4.93
C ILE A 241 -7.13 -0.19 5.47
N PRO A 242 -7.12 -0.51 6.78
CA PRO A 242 -8.13 -1.39 7.39
C PRO A 242 -9.55 -0.81 7.27
N ASP A 243 -10.55 -1.69 7.22
CA ASP A 243 -11.95 -1.28 7.09
C ASP A 243 -12.41 -0.38 8.24
N GLY A 244 -12.97 0.77 7.88
CA GLY A 244 -13.40 1.79 8.82
C GLY A 244 -12.29 2.68 9.39
N ALA A 245 -11.02 2.39 9.12
CA ALA A 245 -9.92 3.29 9.42
C ALA A 245 -9.86 4.42 8.39
N ARG A 246 -9.50 5.64 8.84
CA ARG A 246 -9.30 6.82 7.99
C ARG A 246 -10.42 7.06 6.94
N PRO A 247 -11.71 7.06 7.33
CA PRO A 247 -12.83 7.22 6.40
C PRO A 247 -12.77 8.54 5.61
N GLU A 248 -12.13 9.57 6.18
CA GLU A 248 -11.88 10.84 5.50
C GLU A 248 -10.99 10.69 4.27
N LEU A 249 -10.00 9.79 4.28
CA LEU A 249 -9.13 9.55 3.13
C LEU A 249 -9.85 8.81 2.01
N VAL A 250 -10.70 7.84 2.35
CA VAL A 250 -11.56 7.15 1.38
C VAL A 250 -12.52 8.15 0.74
N THR A 251 -13.17 8.99 1.53
CA THR A 251 -14.04 10.06 1.05
C THR A 251 -13.29 11.02 0.10
N MET A 252 -12.08 11.46 0.46
CA MET A 252 -11.27 12.32 -0.41
C MET A 252 -10.83 11.61 -1.70
N ALA A 253 -10.51 10.32 -1.63
CA ALA A 253 -10.17 9.51 -2.81
C ALA A 253 -11.36 9.41 -3.77
N VAL A 254 -12.57 9.17 -3.25
CA VAL A 254 -13.81 9.16 -4.05
C VAL A 254 -14.00 10.51 -4.75
N LEU A 255 -13.99 11.63 -4.02
CA LEU A 255 -14.17 12.95 -4.62
C LEU A 255 -13.13 13.23 -5.72
N ARG A 256 -11.87 12.86 -5.48
CA ARG A 256 -10.81 13.04 -6.45
C ARG A 256 -10.99 12.17 -7.70
N LEU A 257 -11.30 10.89 -7.52
CA LEU A 257 -11.51 9.95 -8.62
C LEU A 257 -12.72 10.33 -9.47
N ALA A 258 -13.79 10.82 -8.85
CA ALA A 258 -14.95 11.35 -9.56
C ALA A 258 -14.55 12.50 -10.50
N ASP A 259 -13.77 13.46 -10.00
CA ASP A 259 -13.29 14.58 -10.82
C ASP A 259 -12.34 14.14 -11.92
N GLU A 260 -11.38 13.26 -11.63
CA GLU A 260 -10.42 12.75 -12.61
C GLU A 260 -11.11 11.99 -13.76
N LEU A 261 -12.05 11.09 -13.42
CA LEU A 261 -12.80 10.30 -14.41
C LEU A 261 -13.78 11.18 -15.21
N ARG A 262 -14.39 12.19 -14.57
CA ARG A 262 -15.26 13.16 -15.26
C ARG A 262 -14.47 14.00 -16.26
N LEU A 263 -13.28 14.47 -15.88
CA LEU A 263 -12.41 15.27 -16.75
C LEU A 263 -11.81 14.45 -17.90
N ALA A 264 -11.60 13.14 -17.71
CA ALA A 264 -11.14 12.26 -18.78
C ALA A 264 -12.19 12.10 -19.90
N GLY A 265 -13.49 12.10 -19.54
CA GLY A 265 -14.61 11.99 -20.49
C GLY A 265 -14.48 10.78 -21.42
N ASP A 266 -14.99 10.91 -22.66
CA ASP A 266 -14.84 9.92 -23.73
C ASP A 266 -13.57 10.15 -24.58
N ALA A 267 -12.87 11.28 -24.40
CA ALA A 267 -11.74 11.70 -25.22
C ALA A 267 -10.43 10.98 -24.89
N ARG A 268 -10.32 10.38 -23.70
CA ARG A 268 -9.27 9.45 -23.34
C ARG A 268 -9.91 8.20 -22.75
N PRO A 269 -9.52 6.97 -23.18
CA PRO A 269 -9.86 5.80 -22.40
C PRO A 269 -9.34 6.04 -20.98
N ALA A 270 -10.25 6.07 -20.01
CA ALA A 270 -9.89 6.21 -18.61
C ALA A 270 -8.81 5.17 -18.30
N ASP A 271 -7.77 5.59 -17.57
CA ASP A 271 -6.79 4.65 -17.04
C ASP A 271 -7.58 3.51 -16.35
N PRO A 272 -7.48 2.26 -16.83
CA PRO A 272 -8.30 1.16 -16.29
C PRO A 272 -8.12 1.01 -14.78
N THR A 273 -6.95 1.38 -14.27
CA THR A 273 -6.65 1.37 -12.84
C THR A 273 -7.34 2.51 -12.07
N ALA A 274 -7.70 3.62 -12.72
CA ALA A 274 -8.49 4.68 -12.08
C ALA A 274 -9.96 4.25 -11.86
N LEU A 275 -10.55 3.52 -12.83
CA LEU A 275 -11.90 2.96 -12.64
C LEU A 275 -11.90 1.87 -11.55
N GLU A 276 -10.87 1.02 -11.52
CA GLU A 276 -10.71 0.03 -10.46
C GLU A 276 -10.55 0.68 -9.08
N ALA A 277 -9.71 1.72 -8.97
CA ALA A 277 -9.57 2.51 -7.74
C ALA A 277 -10.90 3.15 -7.32
N TRP A 278 -11.71 3.63 -8.27
CA TRP A 278 -13.03 4.19 -8.01
C TRP A 278 -13.97 3.16 -7.41
N VAL A 279 -14.09 1.98 -8.04
CA VAL A 279 -14.94 0.90 -7.53
C VAL A 279 -14.51 0.47 -6.14
N LEU A 280 -13.20 0.32 -5.91
CA LEU A 280 -12.64 -0.01 -4.61
C LEU A 280 -12.95 1.08 -3.56
N ALA A 281 -12.77 2.35 -3.90
CA ALA A 281 -13.05 3.45 -2.99
C ALA A 281 -14.53 3.52 -2.62
N LEU A 282 -15.44 3.22 -3.55
CA LEU A 282 -16.89 3.12 -3.28
C LEU A 282 -17.24 1.94 -2.37
N ASP A 283 -16.60 0.78 -2.57
CA ASP A 283 -16.81 -0.39 -1.71
C ASP A 283 -16.34 -0.13 -0.26
N ARG A 284 -15.22 0.59 -0.11
CA ARG A 284 -14.70 1.02 1.21
C ARG A 284 -15.48 2.18 1.82
N LEU A 285 -16.29 2.89 1.05
CA LEU A 285 -17.02 4.05 1.53
C LEU A 285 -18.16 3.59 2.45
N ASN A 286 -18.11 3.98 3.71
CA ASN A 286 -19.20 3.70 4.64
C ASN A 286 -20.39 4.64 4.39
N LEU A 287 -21.20 4.28 3.40
CA LEU A 287 -22.35 5.06 2.93
C LEU A 287 -23.40 5.30 4.01
N GLU A 288 -23.54 4.41 4.99
CA GLU A 288 -24.50 4.56 6.09
C GLU A 288 -24.17 5.74 6.99
N LYS A 289 -22.88 5.98 7.25
CA LYS A 289 -22.40 7.08 8.09
C LYS A 289 -22.16 8.38 7.32
N LEU A 290 -22.30 8.33 5.99
CA LEU A 290 -22.00 9.45 5.11
C LEU A 290 -22.86 10.71 5.36
N PRO A 291 -24.17 10.61 5.67
CA PRO A 291 -24.99 11.79 5.96
C PRO A 291 -24.54 12.57 7.20
N GLU A 292 -23.87 11.91 8.14
CA GLU A 292 -23.35 12.52 9.37
C GLU A 292 -21.99 13.18 9.15
N GLN A 293 -21.32 12.88 8.04
CA GLN A 293 -20.01 13.43 7.71
C GLN A 293 -20.14 14.82 7.07
N ARG A 294 -19.21 15.72 7.42
CA ARG A 294 -19.12 17.06 6.82
C ARG A 294 -19.02 17.04 5.29
N SER A 295 -18.38 16.01 4.73
CA SER A 295 -18.19 15.83 3.28
C SER A 295 -19.32 15.03 2.61
N GLY A 296 -20.30 14.54 3.37
CA GLY A 296 -21.41 13.73 2.86
C GLY A 296 -22.13 14.36 1.67
N PRO A 297 -22.57 15.63 1.75
CA PRO A 297 -23.24 16.30 0.64
C PRO A 297 -22.39 16.37 -0.64
N ALA A 298 -21.09 16.62 -0.51
CA ALA A 298 -20.17 16.70 -1.65
C ALA A 298 -19.99 15.33 -2.32
N VAL A 299 -19.86 14.27 -1.53
CA VAL A 299 -19.75 12.89 -2.05
C VAL A 299 -21.05 12.49 -2.75
N MET A 300 -22.21 12.76 -2.14
CA MET A 300 -23.50 12.47 -2.77
C MET A 300 -23.67 13.22 -4.09
N ALA A 301 -23.28 14.50 -4.14
CA ALA A 301 -23.31 15.27 -5.38
C ALA A 301 -22.37 14.70 -6.46
N ALA A 302 -21.16 14.26 -6.07
CA ALA A 302 -20.22 13.63 -6.98
C ALA A 302 -20.74 12.29 -7.52
N LEU A 303 -21.34 11.45 -6.68
CA LEU A 303 -21.98 10.20 -7.09
C LEU A 303 -23.16 10.44 -8.03
N LEU A 304 -23.98 11.46 -7.75
CA LEU A 304 -25.10 11.82 -8.63
C LEU A 304 -24.61 12.29 -9.99
N ALA A 305 -23.63 13.19 -10.03
CA ALA A 305 -23.02 13.63 -11.28
C ALA A 305 -22.42 12.46 -12.06
N ALA A 306 -21.73 11.54 -11.38
CA ALA A 306 -21.21 10.30 -11.98
C ALA A 306 -22.33 9.41 -12.55
N ALA A 307 -23.44 9.24 -11.83
CA ALA A 307 -24.60 8.47 -12.28
C ALA A 307 -25.37 9.15 -13.44
N ILE A 308 -25.33 10.49 -13.55
CA ILE A 308 -26.04 11.26 -14.59
C ILE A 308 -25.20 11.48 -15.85
N ASP A 309 -23.91 11.78 -15.72
CA ASP A 309 -23.06 12.18 -16.84
C ASP A 309 -21.89 11.21 -17.09
N GLY A 310 -21.58 10.31 -16.15
CA GLY A 310 -20.40 9.45 -16.23
C GLY A 310 -20.46 8.34 -17.28
N SER A 311 -19.32 7.84 -17.72
CA SER A 311 -19.23 6.67 -18.62
C SER A 311 -19.73 5.38 -17.95
N ARG A 312 -19.92 4.29 -18.71
CA ARG A 312 -20.55 3.03 -18.24
C ARG A 312 -20.06 2.57 -16.86
N GLY A 313 -18.75 2.44 -16.67
CA GLY A 313 -18.18 1.96 -15.40
C GLY A 313 -18.44 2.91 -14.23
N LEU A 314 -18.25 4.22 -14.46
CA LEU A 314 -18.47 5.27 -13.48
C LEU A 314 -19.95 5.38 -13.08
N ALA A 315 -20.84 5.41 -14.07
CA ALA A 315 -22.27 5.57 -13.85
C ALA A 315 -22.90 4.35 -13.14
N VAL A 316 -22.55 3.13 -13.57
CA VAL A 316 -23.09 1.90 -12.97
C VAL A 316 -22.67 1.77 -11.51
N SER A 317 -21.39 1.97 -11.21
CA SER A 317 -20.88 1.87 -9.84
C SER A 317 -21.40 2.99 -8.94
N ALA A 318 -21.49 4.23 -9.44
CA ALA A 318 -22.07 5.34 -8.69
C ALA A 318 -23.57 5.13 -8.40
N ALA A 319 -24.34 4.67 -9.40
CA ALA A 319 -25.76 4.37 -9.22
C ALA A 319 -25.97 3.22 -8.22
N ALA A 320 -25.14 2.18 -8.26
CA ALA A 320 -25.18 1.08 -7.31
C ALA A 320 -24.86 1.54 -5.88
N ALA A 321 -23.82 2.37 -5.71
CA ALA A 321 -23.47 2.96 -4.42
C ALA A 321 -24.62 3.82 -3.86
N LEU A 322 -25.15 4.74 -4.65
CA LEU A 322 -26.32 5.55 -4.26
C LEU A 322 -27.52 4.68 -3.89
N ALA A 323 -27.74 3.58 -4.62
CA ALA A 323 -28.85 2.66 -4.39
C ALA A 323 -28.69 1.90 -3.07
N SER A 324 -27.47 1.74 -2.55
CA SER A 324 -27.20 1.15 -1.23
C SER A 324 -27.23 2.16 -0.08
N THR A 325 -27.25 3.46 -0.35
CA THR A 325 -27.27 4.50 0.70
C THR A 325 -28.66 4.65 1.33
N PRO A 326 -28.81 4.38 2.64
CA PRO A 326 -30.07 4.63 3.35
C PRO A 326 -30.37 6.12 3.40
N GLY A 327 -31.61 6.52 3.11
CA GLY A 327 -32.06 7.91 3.29
C GLY A 327 -31.69 8.90 2.18
N TRP A 328 -31.10 8.44 1.06
CA TRP A 328 -31.01 9.29 -0.13
C TRP A 328 -32.42 9.59 -0.67
N ALA A 329 -32.72 10.88 -0.85
CA ALA A 329 -33.94 11.35 -1.48
C ALA A 329 -33.59 12.07 -2.82
N PRO A 330 -34.26 11.74 -3.93
CA PRO A 330 -33.83 12.14 -5.27
C PRO A 330 -33.84 13.65 -5.58
N GLY A 331 -34.46 14.51 -4.77
CA GLY A 331 -34.43 15.96 -4.97
C GLY A 331 -34.71 16.42 -6.42
N ALA A 332 -34.08 17.52 -6.84
CA ALA A 332 -34.18 18.04 -8.22
C ALA A 332 -33.38 17.23 -9.26
N ASP A 333 -32.44 16.38 -8.82
CA ASP A 333 -31.60 15.58 -9.72
C ASP A 333 -32.23 14.25 -10.14
N GLY A 334 -33.34 13.86 -9.49
CA GLY A 334 -34.16 12.73 -9.90
C GLY A 334 -34.64 12.83 -11.35
N GLU A 335 -34.98 14.03 -11.82
CA GLU A 335 -35.41 14.27 -13.21
C GLU A 335 -34.26 14.07 -14.23
N LYS A 336 -33.02 14.35 -13.86
CA LYS A 336 -31.87 14.13 -14.75
C LYS A 336 -31.55 12.63 -14.87
N LEU A 337 -31.54 11.91 -13.76
CA LEU A 337 -31.40 10.44 -13.74
C LEU A 337 -32.49 9.77 -14.57
N ALA A 338 -33.70 10.25 -14.39
CA ALA A 338 -34.89 9.90 -15.13
C ALA A 338 -34.73 10.05 -16.65
N ARG A 339 -34.36 11.25 -17.10
CA ARG A 339 -34.09 11.55 -18.51
C ARG A 339 -32.98 10.66 -19.06
N ARG A 340 -31.90 10.45 -18.29
CA ARG A 340 -30.81 9.55 -18.67
C ARG A 340 -31.30 8.12 -18.93
N ALA A 341 -32.12 7.56 -18.04
CA ALA A 341 -32.66 6.21 -18.21
C ALA A 341 -33.64 6.10 -19.39
N ALA A 342 -34.41 7.15 -19.66
CA ALA A 342 -35.40 7.18 -20.73
C ALA A 342 -34.78 7.39 -22.13
N ASP A 343 -33.56 7.92 -22.22
CA ASP A 343 -32.86 8.13 -23.49
C ASP A 343 -32.70 6.79 -24.25
N PRO A 344 -33.29 6.65 -25.46
CA PRO A 344 -33.15 5.46 -26.29
C PRO A 344 -31.69 5.10 -26.61
N GLY A 345 -30.82 6.11 -26.72
CA GLY A 345 -29.39 5.95 -26.99
C GLY A 345 -28.56 5.60 -25.76
N CYS A 346 -29.16 5.59 -24.56
CA CYS A 346 -28.46 5.21 -23.34
C CYS A 346 -28.02 3.74 -23.36
N ASP A 347 -26.79 3.51 -22.93
CA ASP A 347 -26.25 2.18 -22.69
C ASP A 347 -27.19 1.33 -21.79
N PRO A 348 -27.54 0.09 -22.17
CA PRO A 348 -28.47 -0.73 -21.39
C PRO A 348 -28.02 -0.97 -19.94
N MET A 349 -26.73 -1.10 -19.66
CA MET A 349 -26.24 -1.31 -18.30
C MET A 349 -26.40 -0.05 -17.45
N ILE A 350 -26.09 1.12 -18.02
CA ILE A 350 -26.33 2.40 -17.35
C ILE A 350 -27.83 2.56 -17.07
N ARG A 351 -28.68 2.32 -18.08
CA ARG A 351 -30.13 2.37 -17.94
C ARG A 351 -30.61 1.47 -16.79
N HIS A 352 -30.17 0.22 -16.74
CA HIS A 352 -30.57 -0.71 -15.67
C HIS A 352 -30.09 -0.27 -14.29
N ALA A 353 -28.85 0.20 -14.17
CA ALA A 353 -28.32 0.66 -12.89
C ALA A 353 -29.06 1.91 -12.38
N VAL A 354 -29.32 2.88 -13.26
CA VAL A 354 -30.05 4.11 -12.93
C VAL A 354 -31.52 3.81 -12.60
N LEU A 355 -32.18 2.92 -13.35
CA LEU A 355 -33.52 2.44 -12.99
C LEU A 355 -33.51 1.74 -11.63
N GLY A 356 -32.50 0.91 -11.36
CA GLY A 356 -32.29 0.26 -10.06
C GLY A 356 -32.20 1.26 -8.91
N LEU A 357 -31.40 2.33 -9.09
CA LEU A 357 -31.32 3.44 -8.15
C LEU A 357 -32.68 4.11 -7.93
N LEU A 358 -33.34 4.50 -9.01
CA LEU A 358 -34.63 5.19 -8.94
C LEU A 358 -35.71 4.28 -8.31
N THR A 359 -35.61 2.96 -8.51
CA THR A 359 -36.46 1.96 -7.87
C THR A 359 -36.17 1.74 -6.39
N ARG A 360 -35.20 2.40 -5.78
CA ARG A 360 -35.02 2.36 -4.32
C ARG A 360 -35.41 3.66 -3.64
N THR A 361 -35.61 4.74 -4.41
CA THR A 361 -36.20 5.95 -3.89
C THR A 361 -37.63 5.69 -3.41
N ALA A 362 -37.96 6.22 -2.23
CA ALA A 362 -39.30 6.10 -1.68
C ALA A 362 -40.29 6.71 -2.70
N PRO A 363 -41.34 5.97 -3.14
CA PRO A 363 -42.30 6.48 -4.11
C PRO A 363 -43.06 7.72 -3.61
N GLN A 364 -42.97 8.05 -2.33
CA GLN A 364 -43.62 9.20 -1.70
C GLN A 364 -42.85 10.52 -1.87
N THR A 365 -41.56 10.49 -2.26
CA THR A 365 -40.74 11.71 -2.46
C THR A 365 -40.72 12.22 -3.91
N VAL A 366 -41.20 11.42 -4.85
CA VAL A 366 -41.25 11.71 -6.31
C VAL A 366 -42.48 12.54 -6.73
N PRO A 367 -43.70 12.35 -6.17
CA PRO A 367 -44.91 13.01 -6.67
C PRO A 367 -44.96 14.51 -6.41
N THR A 368 -44.23 15.02 -5.42
CA THR A 368 -44.24 16.44 -5.05
C THR A 368 -43.46 17.35 -6.00
N ALA A 369 -42.61 16.78 -6.87
CA ALA A 369 -41.75 17.56 -7.78
C ALA A 369 -42.06 17.33 -9.27
N ALA A 370 -42.86 16.33 -9.62
CA ALA A 370 -43.12 15.94 -11.02
C ALA A 370 -44.40 16.58 -11.57
N PRO A 371 -44.40 17.16 -12.79
CA PRO A 371 -45.60 17.64 -13.45
C PRO A 371 -46.67 16.54 -13.61
N PRO A 372 -47.98 16.88 -13.60
CA PRO A 372 -49.02 15.90 -13.85
C PRO A 372 -48.83 15.22 -15.22
N GLY A 373 -48.78 13.89 -15.24
CA GLY A 373 -48.61 13.08 -16.46
C GLY A 373 -47.17 12.66 -16.78
N ASP A 374 -46.20 13.04 -15.94
CA ASP A 374 -44.82 12.61 -16.05
C ASP A 374 -44.68 11.07 -15.93
N ALA A 375 -43.79 10.48 -16.72
CA ALA A 375 -43.41 9.08 -16.62
C ALA A 375 -42.94 8.70 -15.20
N TRP A 376 -42.38 9.66 -14.46
CA TRP A 376 -41.94 9.48 -13.07
C TRP A 376 -43.08 9.46 -12.06
N ALA A 377 -44.09 10.31 -12.25
CA ALA A 377 -45.33 10.22 -11.49
C ALA A 377 -46.02 8.87 -11.75
N ARG A 378 -46.01 8.38 -13.00
CA ARG A 378 -46.55 7.06 -13.35
C ARG A 378 -45.77 5.91 -12.72
N LEU A 379 -44.44 5.94 -12.73
CA LEU A 379 -43.61 4.90 -12.10
C LEU A 379 -43.75 4.92 -10.57
N ALA A 380 -43.74 6.10 -9.94
CA ALA A 380 -43.94 6.25 -8.51
C ALA A 380 -45.32 5.73 -8.08
N ALA A 381 -46.39 6.11 -8.78
CA ALA A 381 -47.74 5.60 -8.54
C ALA A 381 -47.82 4.08 -8.76
N HIS A 382 -47.18 3.55 -9.81
CA HIS A 382 -47.13 2.10 -10.05
C HIS A 382 -46.46 1.35 -8.90
N ARG A 383 -45.34 1.88 -8.39
CA ARG A 383 -44.59 1.30 -7.26
C ARG A 383 -45.35 1.41 -5.94
N GLU A 384 -46.04 2.51 -5.70
CA GLU A 384 -46.89 2.68 -4.52
C GLU A 384 -48.01 1.64 -4.52
N ARG A 385 -48.63 1.37 -5.67
CA ARG A 385 -49.62 0.30 -5.82
C ARG A 385 -49.02 -1.10 -5.63
N LEU A 386 -47.83 -1.36 -6.18
CA LEU A 386 -47.12 -2.63 -5.94
C LEU A 386 -46.80 -2.83 -4.45
N ALA A 387 -46.36 -1.78 -3.76
CA ALA A 387 -46.11 -1.81 -2.32
C ALA A 387 -47.40 -2.03 -1.49
N LYS A 388 -48.53 -1.51 -1.98
CA LYS A 388 -49.88 -1.78 -1.43
C LYS A 388 -50.48 -3.13 -1.86
N TRP A 389 -49.73 -3.93 -2.63
CA TRP A 389 -50.17 -5.23 -3.16
C TRP A 389 -51.43 -5.15 -4.06
N GLU A 390 -51.69 -4.02 -4.73
CA GLU A 390 -52.83 -3.84 -5.64
C GLU A 390 -52.59 -4.41 -7.06
N TRP A 391 -51.99 -5.60 -7.18
CA TRP A 391 -51.55 -6.18 -8.46
C TRP A 391 -52.73 -6.67 -9.34
N GLU A 392 -53.88 -6.94 -8.74
CA GLU A 392 -55.07 -7.51 -9.39
C GLU A 392 -55.67 -6.63 -10.50
N ARG A 393 -55.38 -5.33 -10.51
CA ARG A 393 -55.83 -4.39 -11.55
C ARG A 393 -54.97 -4.40 -12.82
N PHE A 394 -53.81 -5.07 -12.84
CA PHE A 394 -52.89 -5.13 -14.00
C PHE A 394 -52.96 -6.45 -14.77
N ILE A 395 -53.81 -7.38 -14.34
CA ILE A 395 -54.02 -8.68 -14.99
C ILE A 395 -55.34 -8.70 -15.80
N ARG A 396 -56.11 -7.61 -15.76
CA ARG A 396 -57.22 -7.35 -16.69
C ARG A 396 -56.76 -6.46 -17.82
#